data_AF-A0A7J8L572-F1
#
_entry.id   AF-A0A7J8L572-F1
#
_cell.length_a   1.000
_cell.length_b   1.000
_cell.length_c   1.000
_cell.angle_alpha   90.00
_cell.angle_beta   90.00
_cell.angle_gamma   90.00
#
_symmetry.space_group_name_H-M   'P 1'
#
loop_
_entity.id
_entity.type
_entity.pdbx_description
1 polymer ?
#
loop_
_entity_poly.entity_id
_entity_poly.type
_entity_poly.pdbx_seq_one_letter_code
_entity_poly.pdbx_strand_id
1 'polypeptide(L)'
;MICLMVLILVLKIAVLLWWRPKKIEQHFSRQGIKGPPYHFYNGNVKEVMAMMLKACSQPMPLCHNILPRVFAFYHHWNKIYGGMFLVWFGPTVQVTVSDPDMIREILSSKSELYEKKEVHHLIKRLEGDGLLSLNGEKWGHHRETTTPIFHMENLKLLAPMVVQSVSEMVEKWRRSRSGEIEIEVCEWFQRLTEDVIMRTVFGSWYEDDDGKAIFRLQAQQMVLTAQALRIVSLPAYRYLPTKRNISCWKMDREIKRSLMKLIERRKIDTRGVLQENAAKDLVGLMMQPSSNITVDDMVEECKTFLFAGKHTTSNLLTWTTVLLAMHPQWQVQAREEVIRVCGSRDVPTKDDVVKLKTLTMILNESLRLYPPTIAIIRQAKVDVKLGDYIIPRGTELSIPILALHHDQAIWGSNANEFYPPRFSG
;
A
#
# COMPACT_ATOMS: atom_id res chain seq x y z
N MET A 1 -46.34 1.86 16.97
CA MET A 1 -45.18 1.16 16.37
C MET A 1 -44.11 2.11 15.85
N ILE A 2 -44.45 3.14 15.06
CA ILE A 2 -43.48 4.10 14.49
C ILE A 2 -42.66 4.84 15.57
N CYS A 3 -43.31 5.38 16.62
CA CYS A 3 -42.60 6.07 17.71
C CYS A 3 -41.61 5.14 18.45
N LEU A 4 -41.97 3.87 18.63
CA LEU A 4 -41.09 2.88 19.25
C LEU A 4 -39.87 2.59 18.37
N MET A 5 -40.07 2.47 17.05
CA MET A 5 -38.97 2.30 16.09
C MET A 5 -38.02 3.51 16.06
N VAL A 6 -38.57 4.72 16.08
CA VAL A 6 -37.79 5.96 16.13
C VAL A 6 -37.00 6.05 17.44
N LEU A 7 -37.62 5.73 18.57
CA LEU A 7 -36.94 5.72 19.87
C LEU A 7 -35.79 4.70 19.89
N ILE A 8 -36.01 3.48 19.40
CA ILE A 8 -34.97 2.46 19.29
C ILE A 8 -33.82 2.94 18.39
N LEU A 9 -34.12 3.62 17.28
CA LEU A 9 -33.11 4.17 16.40
C LEU A 9 -32.28 5.26 17.09
N VAL A 10 -32.93 6.20 17.78
CA VAL A 10 -32.26 7.27 18.53
C VAL A 10 -31.37 6.70 19.63
N LEU A 11 -31.86 5.71 20.38
CA LEU A 11 -31.08 5.02 21.41
C LEU A 11 -29.86 4.31 20.80
N LYS A 12 -30.03 3.61 19.67
CA LYS A 12 -28.90 2.98 18.96
C LYS A 12 -27.87 4.01 18.52
N ILE A 13 -28.31 5.14 17.97
CA ILE A 13 -27.41 6.24 17.56
C ILE A 13 -26.68 6.83 18.77
N ALA A 14 -27.38 7.09 19.88
CA ALA A 14 -26.77 7.61 21.11
C ALA A 14 -25.74 6.62 21.70
N VAL A 15 -26.06 5.32 21.69
CA VAL A 15 -25.12 4.28 22.13
C VAL A 15 -23.88 4.25 21.25
N LEU A 16 -24.05 4.30 19.93
CA LEU A 16 -22.95 4.19 18.96
C LEU A 16 -22.08 5.44 18.89
N LEU A 17 -22.67 6.64 18.90
CA LEU A 17 -21.96 7.91 18.69
C LEU A 17 -21.56 8.62 19.97
N TRP A 18 -22.08 8.24 21.14
CA TRP A 18 -21.77 8.93 22.39
C TRP A 18 -21.31 7.98 23.48
N TRP A 19 -22.14 7.01 23.87
CA TRP A 19 -21.85 6.19 25.04
C TRP A 19 -20.66 5.26 24.82
N ARG A 20 -20.59 4.55 23.68
CA ARG A 20 -19.46 3.66 23.35
C ARG A 20 -18.13 4.41 23.25
N PRO A 21 -18.00 5.51 22.47
CA PRO A 21 -16.76 6.30 22.44
C PRO A 21 -16.31 6.74 23.83
N LYS A 22 -17.20 7.33 24.64
CA LYS A 22 -16.83 7.77 26.00
C LYS A 22 -16.41 6.62 26.91
N LYS A 23 -17.08 5.47 26.84
CA LYS A 23 -16.71 4.29 27.63
C LYS A 23 -15.31 3.78 27.24
N ILE A 24 -15.00 3.75 25.95
CA ILE A 24 -13.70 3.33 25.41
C ILE A 24 -12.61 4.35 25.78
N GLU A 25 -12.88 5.65 25.66
CA GLU A 25 -11.96 6.72 26.07
C GLU A 25 -11.60 6.60 27.56
N GLN A 26 -12.59 6.37 28.42
CA GLN A 26 -12.37 6.13 29.85
C GLN A 26 -11.58 4.85 30.13
N HIS A 27 -11.84 3.78 29.37
CA HIS A 27 -11.12 2.52 29.48
C HIS A 27 -9.62 2.68 29.24
N PHE A 28 -9.24 3.40 28.18
CA PHE A 28 -7.84 3.67 27.88
C PHE A 28 -7.22 4.69 28.83
N SER A 29 -7.97 5.74 29.21
CA SER A 29 -7.50 6.76 30.16
C SER A 29 -7.15 6.17 31.53
N ARG A 30 -7.92 5.18 32.02
CA ARG A 30 -7.61 4.44 33.27
C ARG A 30 -6.31 3.65 33.20
N GLN A 31 -5.87 3.29 32.00
CA GLN A 31 -4.60 2.59 31.76
C GLN A 31 -3.48 3.56 31.40
N GLY A 32 -3.70 4.88 31.48
CA GLY A 32 -2.69 5.91 31.17
C GLY A 32 -2.58 6.26 29.69
N ILE A 33 -3.30 5.58 28.79
CA ILE A 33 -3.29 5.89 27.36
C ILE A 33 -4.24 7.06 27.09
N LYS A 34 -3.67 8.19 26.67
CA LYS A 34 -4.41 9.42 26.36
C LYS A 34 -4.33 9.74 24.87
N GLY A 35 -5.09 10.74 24.44
CA GLY A 35 -5.07 11.25 23.07
C GLY A 35 -5.92 12.52 22.98
N PRO A 36 -6.00 13.15 21.80
CA PRO A 36 -7.01 14.18 21.54
C PRO A 36 -8.41 13.70 21.95
N PRO A 37 -9.22 14.57 22.58
CA PRO A 37 -10.53 14.19 23.08
C PRO A 37 -11.48 13.81 21.93
N TYR A 38 -12.41 12.91 22.21
CA TYR A 38 -13.45 12.54 21.25
C TYR A 38 -14.42 13.71 20.98
N HIS A 39 -14.58 14.09 19.71
CA HIS A 39 -15.66 14.99 19.27
C HIS A 39 -16.82 14.19 18.66
N PHE A 40 -18.04 14.50 19.09
CA PHE A 40 -19.25 13.81 18.64
C PHE A 40 -19.33 13.71 17.11
N TYR A 41 -19.68 12.51 16.63
CA TYR A 41 -19.79 12.12 15.22
C TYR A 41 -18.49 12.14 14.41
N ASN A 42 -17.70 13.23 14.45
CA ASN A 42 -16.52 13.41 13.61
C ASN A 42 -15.23 12.80 14.18
N GLY A 43 -15.16 12.54 15.49
CA GLY A 43 -13.88 12.25 16.15
C GLY A 43 -12.89 13.38 15.89
N ASN A 44 -11.65 13.06 15.57
CA ASN A 44 -10.60 14.04 15.27
C ASN A 44 -10.37 14.24 13.77
N VAL A 45 -11.23 13.71 12.89
CA VAL A 45 -11.01 13.75 11.43
C VAL A 45 -10.79 15.17 10.92
N LYS A 46 -11.54 16.17 11.42
CA LYS A 46 -11.36 17.58 11.01
C LYS A 46 -9.98 18.13 11.39
N GLU A 47 -9.51 17.83 12.60
CA GLU A 47 -8.20 18.26 13.10
C GLU A 47 -7.07 17.57 12.34
N VAL A 48 -7.19 16.25 12.13
CA VAL A 48 -6.27 15.46 11.30
C VAL A 48 -6.14 16.08 9.92
N MET A 49 -7.27 16.36 9.25
CA MET A 49 -7.25 16.94 7.91
C MET A 49 -6.71 18.36 7.89
N ALA A 50 -7.02 19.18 8.88
CA ALA A 50 -6.48 20.54 8.99
C ALA A 50 -4.96 20.53 9.15
N MET A 51 -4.42 19.66 10.01
CA MET A 51 -2.97 19.49 10.19
C MET A 51 -2.30 18.99 8.91
N MET A 52 -2.89 18.00 8.25
CA MET A 52 -2.37 17.47 6.98
C MET A 52 -2.38 18.53 5.88
N LEU A 53 -3.46 19.28 5.70
CA LEU A 53 -3.55 20.34 4.68
C LEU A 53 -2.59 21.50 4.97
N LYS A 54 -2.44 21.90 6.24
CA LYS A 54 -1.49 22.93 6.65
C LYS A 54 -0.05 22.48 6.40
N ALA A 55 0.28 21.24 6.75
CA ALA A 55 1.57 20.65 6.44
C ALA A 55 1.78 20.68 4.93
N CYS A 56 0.79 20.17 4.16
CA CYS A 56 0.46 20.30 2.72
C CYS A 56 0.87 21.61 2.01
N SER A 57 0.55 22.74 2.64
CA SER A 57 0.66 24.06 2.02
C SER A 57 2.02 24.73 2.23
N GLN A 58 2.84 24.23 3.16
CA GLN A 58 4.12 24.86 3.49
C GLN A 58 5.27 24.26 2.67
N PRO A 59 6.31 25.02 2.31
CA PRO A 59 7.52 24.43 1.73
C PRO A 59 8.21 23.52 2.75
N MET A 60 8.87 22.47 2.27
CA MET A 60 9.70 21.58 3.09
C MET A 60 11.17 21.85 2.76
N PRO A 61 12.07 21.92 3.77
CA PRO A 61 13.50 21.99 3.50
C PRO A 61 13.99 20.75 2.73
N LEU A 62 15.11 20.89 2.02
CA LEU A 62 15.80 19.78 1.37
C LEU A 62 16.50 18.89 2.41
N CYS A 63 15.71 18.14 3.18
CA CYS A 63 16.18 17.12 4.11
C CYS A 63 15.27 15.89 4.05
N HIS A 64 15.76 14.75 4.54
CA HIS A 64 14.99 13.51 4.51
C HIS A 64 14.00 13.39 5.68
N ASN A 65 13.92 14.36 6.60
CA ASN A 65 12.91 14.34 7.68
C ASN A 65 11.51 14.73 7.15
N ILE A 66 10.84 13.78 6.51
CA ILE A 66 9.54 14.00 5.87
C ILE A 66 8.34 13.77 6.81
N LEU A 67 8.57 13.21 8.01
CA LEU A 67 7.50 12.85 8.93
C LEU A 67 6.56 14.02 9.29
N PRO A 68 7.04 15.26 9.59
CA PRO A 68 6.17 16.40 9.89
C PRO A 68 5.28 16.81 8.71
N ARG A 69 5.71 16.49 7.48
CA ARG A 69 5.00 16.82 6.24
C ARG A 69 4.00 15.75 5.84
N VAL A 70 4.42 14.48 5.88
CA VAL A 70 3.66 13.33 5.34
C VAL A 70 2.72 12.72 6.38
N PHE A 71 3.05 12.82 7.67
CA PHE A 71 2.25 12.26 8.76
C PHE A 71 2.08 13.28 9.89
N ALA A 72 1.68 14.49 9.52
CA ALA A 72 1.71 15.68 10.38
C ALA A 72 0.97 15.51 11.71
N PHE A 73 -0.23 14.92 11.69
CA PHE A 73 -1.03 14.73 12.90
C PHE A 73 -0.36 13.75 13.87
N TYR A 74 0.24 12.67 13.36
CA TYR A 74 1.00 11.73 14.18
C TYR A 74 2.21 12.46 14.78
N HIS A 75 2.97 13.19 13.97
CA HIS A 75 4.13 13.93 14.43
C HIS A 75 3.79 14.92 15.56
N HIS A 76 2.65 15.60 15.44
CA HIS A 76 2.16 16.54 16.43
C HIS A 76 1.74 15.85 17.74
N TRP A 77 0.91 14.81 17.65
CA TRP A 77 0.37 14.14 18.85
C TRP A 77 1.37 13.21 19.53
N ASN A 78 2.31 12.61 18.80
CA ASN A 78 3.39 11.82 19.39
C ASN A 78 4.26 12.68 20.34
N LYS A 79 4.45 13.97 20.03
CA LYS A 79 5.16 14.91 20.91
C LYS A 79 4.41 15.23 22.21
N ILE A 80 3.08 15.10 22.21
CA ILE A 80 2.22 15.46 23.34
C ILE A 80 1.92 14.23 24.21
N TYR A 81 1.62 13.10 23.58
CA TYR A 81 1.12 11.89 24.24
C TYR A 81 2.14 10.74 24.26
N GLY A 82 3.26 10.85 23.54
CA GLY A 82 4.26 9.80 23.42
C GLY A 82 3.90 8.75 22.35
N GLY A 83 4.56 7.59 22.43
CA GLY A 83 4.50 6.52 21.42
C GLY A 83 3.21 5.68 21.40
N MET A 84 2.31 5.88 22.37
CA MET A 84 1.02 5.19 22.43
C MET A 84 -0.10 6.16 22.78
N PHE A 85 -1.01 6.40 21.84
CA PHE A 85 -2.09 7.37 22.02
C PHE A 85 -3.33 7.06 21.18
N LEU A 86 -4.46 7.68 21.56
CA LEU A 86 -5.75 7.49 20.88
C LEU A 86 -5.95 8.52 19.77
N VAL A 87 -6.56 8.10 18.66
CA VAL A 87 -7.09 8.99 17.62
C VAL A 87 -8.48 8.50 17.23
N TRP A 88 -9.43 9.43 17.08
CA TRP A 88 -10.80 9.08 16.72
C TRP A 88 -11.09 9.34 15.25
N PHE A 89 -11.54 8.31 14.54
CA PHE A 89 -12.05 8.41 13.16
C PHE A 89 -13.55 8.19 13.16
N GLY A 90 -14.31 9.27 13.30
CA GLY A 90 -15.71 9.18 13.68
C GLY A 90 -15.85 8.53 15.06
N PRO A 91 -16.83 7.64 15.29
CA PRO A 91 -16.99 6.95 16.59
C PRO A 91 -15.98 5.81 16.82
N THR A 92 -15.11 5.51 15.85
CA THR A 92 -14.13 4.43 15.95
C THR A 92 -12.83 4.95 16.52
N VAL A 93 -12.33 4.30 17.57
CA VAL A 93 -11.02 4.58 18.14
C VAL A 93 -9.94 3.85 17.35
N GLN A 94 -8.83 4.52 17.15
CA GLN A 94 -7.58 3.94 16.69
C GLN A 94 -6.50 4.24 17.74
N VAL A 95 -5.83 3.21 18.23
CA VAL A 95 -4.67 3.32 19.12
C VAL A 95 -3.42 3.27 18.27
N THR A 96 -2.61 4.32 18.31
CA THR A 96 -1.29 4.30 17.70
C THR A 96 -0.34 3.53 18.61
N VAL A 97 0.47 2.64 18.03
CA VAL A 97 1.44 1.80 18.75
C VAL A 97 2.79 1.92 18.07
N SER A 98 3.77 2.54 18.73
CA SER A 98 5.15 2.66 18.23
C SER A 98 6.18 1.83 18.99
N ASP A 99 5.78 1.10 20.03
CA ASP A 99 6.68 0.23 20.78
C ASP A 99 7.03 -1.05 19.98
N PRO A 100 8.31 -1.34 19.68
CA PRO A 100 8.70 -2.48 18.85
C PRO A 100 8.27 -3.85 19.38
N ASP A 101 8.24 -4.05 20.70
CA ASP A 101 7.86 -5.32 21.30
C ASP A 101 6.36 -5.55 21.20
N MET A 102 5.55 -4.51 21.44
CA MET A 102 4.11 -4.56 21.17
C MET A 102 3.81 -4.75 19.68
N ILE A 103 4.56 -4.11 18.79
CA ILE A 103 4.42 -4.32 17.33
C ILE A 103 4.73 -5.77 16.96
N ARG A 104 5.78 -6.36 17.56
CA ARG A 104 6.12 -7.78 17.39
C ARG A 104 4.99 -8.68 17.86
N GLU A 105 4.32 -8.36 18.98
CA GLU A 105 3.12 -9.10 19.42
C GLU A 105 2.00 -9.02 18.38
N ILE A 106 1.70 -7.83 17.88
CA ILE A 106 0.60 -7.60 16.93
C ILE A 106 0.84 -8.31 15.59
N LEU A 107 2.08 -8.25 15.08
CA LEU A 107 2.39 -8.71 13.72
C LEU A 107 2.95 -10.12 13.65
N SER A 108 3.47 -10.67 14.76
CA SER A 108 4.17 -11.95 14.76
C SER A 108 3.69 -12.86 15.89
N SER A 109 4.08 -12.61 17.14
CA SER A 109 3.98 -13.64 18.21
C SER A 109 2.55 -13.93 18.67
N LYS A 110 1.59 -13.02 18.45
CA LYS A 110 0.16 -13.22 18.73
C LYS A 110 -0.71 -12.76 17.55
N SER A 111 -0.18 -12.86 16.33
CA SER A 111 -0.80 -12.31 15.11
C SER A 111 -2.20 -12.85 14.84
N GLU A 112 -2.51 -14.06 15.30
CA GLU A 112 -3.81 -14.72 15.18
C GLU A 112 -4.93 -13.99 15.94
N LEU A 113 -4.59 -13.23 16.99
CA LEU A 113 -5.53 -12.43 17.78
C LEU A 113 -5.91 -11.10 17.10
N TYR A 114 -5.22 -10.78 16.01
CA TYR A 114 -5.40 -9.55 15.25
C TYR A 114 -5.82 -9.88 13.81
N GLU A 115 -6.68 -9.05 13.23
CA GLU A 115 -7.06 -9.14 11.82
C GLU A 115 -6.74 -7.87 11.06
N LYS A 116 -6.76 -7.97 9.73
CA LYS A 116 -6.78 -6.78 8.88
C LYS A 116 -8.09 -6.04 9.14
N LYS A 117 -7.98 -4.72 9.33
CA LYS A 117 -9.15 -3.85 9.40
C LYS A 117 -9.95 -3.91 8.10
N GLU A 118 -11.27 -3.98 8.18
CA GLU A 118 -12.13 -3.76 7.03
C GLU A 118 -11.94 -2.32 6.51
N VAL A 119 -11.43 -2.19 5.30
CA VAL A 119 -11.16 -0.89 4.69
C VAL A 119 -12.44 -0.22 4.20
N HIS A 120 -12.39 1.11 4.08
CA HIS A 120 -13.50 1.87 3.54
C HIS A 120 -13.89 1.37 2.13
N HIS A 121 -15.19 1.30 1.82
CA HIS A 121 -15.69 0.70 0.56
C HIS A 121 -15.08 1.28 -0.73
N LEU A 122 -14.62 2.54 -0.72
CA LEU A 122 -13.93 3.13 -1.87
C LEU A 122 -12.48 2.67 -2.01
N ILE A 123 -11.80 2.40 -0.89
CA ILE A 123 -10.49 1.74 -0.90
C ILE A 123 -10.67 0.33 -1.45
N LYS A 124 -11.67 -0.41 -0.97
CA LYS A 124 -12.00 -1.75 -1.48
C LYS A 124 -12.30 -1.76 -2.98
N ARG A 125 -12.96 -0.73 -3.52
CA ARG A 125 -13.19 -0.61 -4.98
C ARG A 125 -11.92 -0.29 -5.76
N LEU A 126 -11.03 0.54 -5.20
CA LEU A 126 -9.76 0.96 -5.82
C LEU A 126 -8.76 -0.20 -5.87
N GLU A 127 -8.53 -0.82 -4.72
CA GLU A 127 -7.55 -1.88 -4.52
C GLU A 127 -8.09 -3.24 -4.96
N GLY A 128 -9.40 -3.47 -4.85
CA GLY A 128 -10.02 -4.76 -5.13
C GLY A 128 -10.31 -5.57 -3.86
N ASP A 129 -11.26 -6.50 -3.97
CA ASP A 129 -11.55 -7.50 -2.92
C ASP A 129 -10.66 -8.75 -3.01
N GLY A 130 -9.35 -8.55 -3.21
CA GLY A 130 -8.35 -9.61 -3.31
C GLY A 130 -7.47 -9.74 -2.06
N LEU A 131 -6.25 -10.26 -2.20
CA LEU A 131 -5.34 -10.60 -1.11
C LEU A 131 -5.10 -9.49 -0.08
N LEU A 132 -5.13 -8.22 -0.50
CA LEU A 132 -4.98 -7.07 0.40
C LEU A 132 -6.17 -6.98 1.38
N SER A 133 -7.38 -7.28 0.94
CA SER A 133 -8.63 -7.12 1.69
C SER A 133 -9.15 -8.41 2.32
N LEU A 134 -8.89 -9.57 1.71
CA LEU A 134 -9.41 -10.87 2.16
C LEU A 134 -8.85 -11.27 3.53
N ASN A 135 -9.67 -12.03 4.27
CA ASN A 135 -9.38 -12.62 5.58
C ASN A 135 -9.80 -14.11 5.63
N GLY A 136 -9.31 -14.84 6.64
CA GLY A 136 -9.74 -16.21 6.93
C GLY A 136 -9.36 -17.23 5.85
N GLU A 137 -10.17 -18.27 5.72
CA GLU A 137 -9.94 -19.39 4.78
C GLU A 137 -9.85 -18.92 3.33
N LYS A 138 -10.72 -17.99 2.91
CA LYS A 138 -10.69 -17.44 1.54
C LYS A 138 -9.37 -16.75 1.24
N TRP A 139 -8.83 -15.98 2.19
CA TRP A 139 -7.49 -15.40 2.06
C TRP A 139 -6.41 -16.48 1.96
N GLY A 140 -6.46 -17.50 2.82
CA GLY A 140 -5.50 -18.60 2.81
C GLY A 140 -5.46 -19.31 1.46
N HIS A 141 -6.64 -19.65 0.93
CA HIS A 141 -6.81 -20.31 -0.37
C HIS A 141 -6.31 -19.48 -1.55
N HIS A 142 -6.68 -18.19 -1.62
CA HIS A 142 -6.17 -17.28 -2.65
C HIS A 142 -4.65 -17.09 -2.54
N ARG A 143 -4.13 -17.00 -1.31
CA ARG A 143 -2.69 -16.82 -1.05
C ARG A 143 -1.93 -18.04 -1.52
N GLU A 144 -2.38 -19.24 -1.18
CA GLU A 144 -1.78 -20.49 -1.64
C GLU A 144 -1.77 -20.59 -3.16
N THR A 145 -2.89 -20.27 -3.81
CA THR A 145 -3.02 -20.33 -5.28
C THR A 145 -2.06 -19.37 -6.01
N THR A 146 -1.84 -18.17 -5.46
CA THR A 146 -1.07 -17.10 -6.12
C THR A 146 0.40 -17.04 -5.71
N THR A 147 0.78 -17.64 -4.58
CA THR A 147 2.18 -17.68 -4.10
C THR A 147 3.18 -18.25 -5.13
N PRO A 148 2.84 -19.27 -5.96
CA PRO A 148 3.75 -19.80 -6.98
C PRO A 148 4.29 -18.78 -7.98
N ILE A 149 3.61 -17.63 -8.19
CA ILE A 149 4.10 -16.55 -9.06
C ILE A 149 5.44 -16.02 -8.58
N PHE A 150 5.61 -15.95 -7.25
CA PHE A 150 6.76 -15.39 -6.58
C PHE A 150 7.81 -16.44 -6.22
N HIS A 151 7.61 -17.70 -6.63
CA HIS A 151 8.63 -18.73 -6.47
C HIS A 151 9.84 -18.40 -7.34
N MET A 152 11.03 -18.71 -6.83
CA MET A 152 12.29 -18.39 -7.47
C MET A 152 12.40 -18.92 -8.90
N GLU A 153 11.89 -20.12 -9.16
CA GLU A 153 11.88 -20.70 -10.51
C GLU A 153 10.98 -19.93 -11.48
N ASN A 154 9.83 -19.42 -11.01
CA ASN A 154 8.95 -18.60 -11.83
C ASN A 154 9.54 -17.20 -12.07
N LEU A 155 10.14 -16.59 -11.04
CA LEU A 155 10.80 -15.29 -11.15
C LEU A 155 11.92 -15.29 -12.21
N LYS A 156 12.65 -16.41 -12.37
CA LYS A 156 13.64 -16.56 -13.45
C LYS A 156 13.01 -16.44 -14.84
N LEU A 157 11.81 -17.00 -15.02
CA LEU A 157 11.07 -16.96 -16.29
C LEU A 157 10.42 -15.59 -16.53
N LEU A 158 10.10 -14.84 -15.47
CA LEU A 158 9.56 -13.48 -15.57
C LEU A 158 10.64 -12.41 -15.82
N ALA A 159 11.89 -12.63 -15.37
CA ALA A 159 12.97 -11.65 -15.46
C ALA A 159 13.23 -11.10 -16.88
N PRO A 160 13.24 -11.92 -17.96
CA PRO A 160 13.42 -11.40 -19.32
C PRO A 160 12.36 -10.36 -19.72
N MET A 161 11.11 -10.51 -19.27
CA MET A 161 10.04 -9.55 -19.56
C MET A 161 10.31 -8.19 -18.89
N VAL A 162 10.82 -8.21 -17.66
CA VAL A 162 11.22 -6.99 -16.93
C VAL A 162 12.38 -6.30 -17.64
N VAL A 163 13.41 -7.06 -18.02
CA VAL A 163 14.57 -6.56 -18.77
C VAL A 163 14.13 -5.89 -20.06
N GLN A 164 13.20 -6.51 -20.78
CA GLN A 164 12.68 -5.97 -22.03
C GLN A 164 11.99 -4.61 -21.80
N SER A 165 11.09 -4.51 -20.81
CA SER A 165 10.42 -3.24 -20.46
C SER A 165 11.41 -2.13 -20.08
N VAL A 166 12.43 -2.46 -19.29
CA VAL A 166 13.49 -1.51 -18.89
C VAL A 166 14.32 -1.09 -20.10
N SER A 167 14.68 -2.02 -20.97
CA SER A 167 15.48 -1.75 -22.17
C SER A 167 14.75 -0.82 -23.14
N GLU A 168 13.46 -1.06 -23.37
CA GLU A 168 12.59 -0.20 -24.19
C GLU A 168 12.50 1.23 -23.62
N MET A 169 12.41 1.36 -22.29
CA MET A 169 12.42 2.66 -21.62
C MET A 169 13.76 3.39 -21.80
N VAL A 170 14.88 2.71 -21.51
CA VAL A 170 16.23 3.28 -21.64
C VAL A 170 16.52 3.68 -23.08
N GLU A 171 16.09 2.87 -24.05
CA GLU A 171 16.25 3.18 -25.47
C GLU A 171 15.44 4.43 -25.88
N LYS A 172 14.23 4.60 -25.34
CA LYS A 172 13.46 5.85 -25.52
C LYS A 172 14.20 7.05 -24.93
N TRP A 173 14.82 6.91 -23.76
CA TRP A 173 15.66 7.97 -23.17
C TRP A 173 16.86 8.31 -24.08
N ARG A 174 17.56 7.31 -24.61
CA ARG A 174 18.70 7.51 -25.53
C ARG A 174 18.30 8.21 -26.83
N ARG A 175 17.16 7.81 -27.42
CA ARG A 175 16.63 8.41 -28.66
C ARG A 175 16.14 9.84 -28.48
N SER A 176 15.94 10.29 -27.24
CA SER A 176 15.41 11.61 -26.92
C SER A 176 16.41 12.77 -27.14
N ARG A 177 17.51 12.53 -27.91
CA ARG A 177 18.51 13.47 -28.49
C ARG A 177 19.79 13.65 -27.69
N SER A 178 20.81 14.26 -28.33
CA SER A 178 22.16 14.47 -27.80
C SER A 178 22.24 15.67 -26.83
N GLY A 179 22.66 15.44 -25.58
CA GLY A 179 22.92 16.49 -24.59
C GLY A 179 22.40 16.15 -23.19
N GLU A 180 22.39 17.15 -22.30
CA GLU A 180 21.70 17.07 -21.00
C GLU A 180 20.19 17.20 -21.20
N ILE A 181 19.40 16.39 -20.49
CA ILE A 181 17.94 16.39 -20.55
C ILE A 181 17.34 16.34 -19.15
N GLU A 182 16.23 17.06 -18.97
CA GLU A 182 15.41 16.96 -17.78
C GLU A 182 14.40 15.83 -17.95
N ILE A 183 14.33 14.92 -16.98
CA ILE A 183 13.45 13.74 -17.02
C ILE A 183 12.58 13.73 -15.77
N GLU A 184 11.27 13.73 -15.95
CA GLU A 184 10.32 13.46 -14.88
C GLU A 184 10.26 11.94 -14.60
N VAL A 185 11.13 11.48 -13.69
CA VAL A 185 11.33 10.04 -13.43
C VAL A 185 10.11 9.35 -12.85
N CYS A 186 9.22 10.07 -12.15
CA CYS A 186 8.01 9.49 -11.56
C CYS A 186 7.07 8.95 -12.64
N GLU A 187 6.81 9.73 -13.69
CA GLU A 187 5.97 9.29 -14.80
C GLU A 187 6.55 8.09 -15.54
N TRP A 188 7.87 8.08 -15.76
CA TRP A 188 8.55 6.98 -16.42
C TRP A 188 8.48 5.68 -15.62
N PHE A 189 8.73 5.73 -14.31
CA PHE A 189 8.64 4.55 -13.46
C PHE A 189 7.20 4.07 -13.27
N GLN A 190 6.21 4.96 -13.29
CA GLN A 190 4.81 4.55 -13.33
C GLN A 190 4.50 3.75 -14.60
N ARG A 191 4.88 4.26 -15.78
CA ARG A 191 4.68 3.54 -17.05
C ARG A 191 5.43 2.21 -17.10
N LEU A 192 6.67 2.18 -16.61
CA LEU A 192 7.48 0.96 -16.54
C LEU A 192 6.80 -0.09 -15.66
N THR A 193 6.36 0.29 -14.47
CA THR A 193 5.74 -0.65 -13.51
C THR A 193 4.37 -1.13 -13.98
N GLU A 194 3.60 -0.26 -14.66
CA GLU A 194 2.37 -0.63 -15.36
C GLU A 194 2.60 -1.71 -16.43
N ASP A 195 3.62 -1.54 -17.27
CA ASP A 195 3.94 -2.52 -18.31
C ASP A 195 4.41 -3.85 -17.71
N VAL A 196 5.33 -3.81 -16.73
CA VAL A 196 5.84 -5.00 -16.05
C VAL A 196 4.72 -5.78 -15.35
N ILE A 197 3.84 -5.10 -14.61
CA ILE A 197 2.76 -5.80 -13.89
C ILE A 197 1.72 -6.37 -14.86
N MET A 198 1.41 -5.68 -15.96
CA MET A 198 0.49 -6.20 -16.98
C MET A 198 1.03 -7.48 -17.65
N ARG A 199 2.31 -7.49 -18.02
CA ARG A 199 2.98 -8.69 -18.56
C ARG A 199 2.99 -9.83 -17.52
N THR A 200 3.23 -9.52 -16.26
CA THR A 200 3.29 -10.52 -15.18
C THR A 200 1.91 -11.08 -14.81
N VAL A 201 0.86 -10.27 -14.88
CA VAL A 201 -0.51 -10.67 -14.50
C VAL A 201 -1.22 -11.40 -15.64
N PHE A 202 -1.09 -10.91 -16.87
CA PHE A 202 -1.86 -11.38 -18.02
C PHE A 202 -1.02 -12.10 -19.08
N GLY A 203 0.30 -12.09 -18.99
CA GLY A 203 1.18 -12.66 -20.03
C GLY A 203 1.13 -11.90 -21.37
N SER A 204 0.52 -10.71 -21.42
CA SER A 204 0.27 -9.95 -22.66
C SER A 204 0.96 -8.59 -22.67
N TRP A 205 1.07 -7.99 -23.86
CA TRP A 205 1.69 -6.68 -24.08
C TRP A 205 0.81 -5.51 -23.58
N TYR A 206 1.44 -4.54 -22.91
CA TYR A 206 0.80 -3.35 -22.33
C TYR A 206 0.21 -2.36 -23.34
N GLU A 207 0.61 -2.40 -24.62
CA GLU A 207 0.17 -1.38 -25.59
C GLU A 207 -1.35 -1.41 -25.90
N ASP A 208 -2.07 -2.40 -25.39
CA ASP A 208 -3.51 -2.53 -25.41
C ASP A 208 -4.25 -1.38 -24.69
N ASP A 209 -5.25 -0.80 -25.37
CA ASP A 209 -6.05 0.32 -24.86
C ASP A 209 -6.82 -0.07 -23.58
N ASP A 210 -7.18 -1.35 -23.41
CA ASP A 210 -7.86 -1.84 -22.22
C ASP A 210 -6.96 -1.73 -20.96
N GLY A 211 -5.65 -1.99 -21.07
CA GLY A 211 -4.69 -1.87 -19.97
C GLY A 211 -4.48 -0.42 -19.51
N LYS A 212 -4.26 0.48 -20.47
CA LYS A 212 -4.13 1.94 -20.21
C LYS A 212 -5.41 2.51 -19.58
N ALA A 213 -6.58 2.04 -20.02
CA ALA A 213 -7.86 2.46 -19.46
C ALA A 213 -7.98 2.09 -17.97
N ILE A 214 -7.56 0.88 -17.57
CA ILE A 214 -7.62 0.43 -16.16
C ILE A 214 -6.83 1.37 -15.26
N PHE A 215 -5.56 1.66 -15.59
CA PHE A 215 -4.71 2.51 -14.76
C PHE A 215 -5.19 3.96 -14.69
N ARG A 216 -5.69 4.50 -15.81
CA ARG A 216 -6.29 5.84 -15.85
C ARG A 216 -7.51 5.94 -14.94
N LEU A 217 -8.39 4.94 -14.97
CA LEU A 217 -9.59 4.89 -14.14
C LEU A 217 -9.25 4.65 -12.66
N GLN A 218 -8.26 3.81 -12.35
CA GLN A 218 -7.76 3.64 -10.98
C GLN A 218 -7.17 4.94 -10.42
N ALA A 219 -6.42 5.71 -11.23
CA ALA A 219 -5.91 7.02 -10.81
C ALA A 219 -7.04 8.00 -10.47
N GLN A 220 -8.12 8.02 -11.25
CA GLN A 220 -9.32 8.82 -10.95
C GLN A 220 -10.03 8.34 -9.67
N GLN A 221 -10.16 7.02 -9.48
CA GLN A 221 -10.70 6.45 -8.24
C GLN A 221 -9.86 6.84 -7.02
N MET A 222 -8.53 6.88 -7.12
CA MET A 222 -7.63 7.30 -6.04
C MET A 222 -7.93 8.72 -5.56
N VAL A 223 -8.19 9.66 -6.47
CA VAL A 223 -8.57 11.04 -6.12
C VAL A 223 -9.89 11.07 -5.35
N LEU A 224 -10.91 10.34 -5.80
CA LEU A 224 -12.21 10.28 -5.13
C LEU A 224 -12.14 9.57 -3.77
N THR A 225 -11.33 8.52 -3.67
CA THR A 225 -11.07 7.81 -2.42
C THR A 225 -10.38 8.74 -1.42
N ALA A 226 -9.34 9.47 -1.84
CA ALA A 226 -8.66 10.45 -1.00
C ALA A 226 -9.61 11.56 -0.50
N GLN A 227 -10.50 12.07 -1.34
CA GLN A 227 -11.52 13.05 -0.94
C GLN A 227 -12.51 12.48 0.07
N ALA A 228 -12.94 11.23 -0.13
CA ALA A 228 -13.91 10.58 0.74
C ALA A 228 -13.38 10.35 2.16
N LEU A 229 -12.09 10.03 2.29
CA LEU A 229 -11.44 9.79 3.58
C LEU A 229 -11.27 11.07 4.42
N ARG A 230 -11.55 12.26 3.86
CA ARG A 230 -11.51 13.53 4.59
C ARG A 230 -12.73 13.79 5.45
N ILE A 231 -13.81 13.02 5.27
CA ILE A 231 -15.08 13.23 5.96
C ILE A 231 -15.60 11.92 6.56
N VAL A 232 -16.25 12.01 7.72
CA VAL A 232 -17.02 10.90 8.26
C VAL A 232 -18.35 10.85 7.52
N SER A 233 -18.49 9.91 6.59
CA SER A 233 -19.74 9.70 5.85
C SER A 233 -20.59 8.60 6.49
N LEU A 234 -21.90 8.82 6.54
CA LEU A 234 -22.86 7.78 6.94
C LEU A 234 -22.76 6.58 5.98
N PRO A 235 -22.72 5.33 6.49
CA PRO A 235 -22.64 4.14 5.64
C PRO A 235 -23.73 4.08 4.55
N ALA A 236 -24.95 4.56 4.84
CA ALA A 236 -26.05 4.59 3.89
C ALA A 236 -25.79 5.50 2.67
N TYR A 237 -24.95 6.54 2.82
CA TYR A 237 -24.64 7.48 1.74
C TYR A 237 -23.98 6.80 0.53
N ARG A 238 -23.35 5.63 0.71
CA ARG A 238 -22.73 4.85 -0.37
C ARG A 238 -23.72 4.29 -1.39
N TYR A 239 -25.01 4.21 -1.03
CA TYR A 239 -26.07 3.69 -1.89
C TYR A 239 -26.87 4.79 -2.59
N LEU A 240 -26.71 6.05 -2.16
CA LEU A 240 -27.40 7.17 -2.77
C LEU A 240 -26.81 7.47 -4.16
N PRO A 241 -27.64 7.74 -5.19
CA PRO A 241 -27.18 8.03 -6.54
C PRO A 241 -26.67 9.47 -6.67
N THR A 242 -25.65 9.82 -5.89
CA THR A 242 -24.97 11.11 -5.99
C THR A 242 -24.04 11.13 -7.21
N LYS A 243 -23.75 12.31 -7.77
CA LYS A 243 -22.82 12.45 -8.93
C LYS A 243 -21.51 11.70 -8.71
N ARG A 244 -20.95 11.81 -7.50
CA ARG A 244 -19.73 11.11 -7.10
C ARG A 244 -19.91 9.59 -7.08
N ASN A 245 -20.97 9.08 -6.45
CA ASN A 245 -21.18 7.63 -6.36
C ASN A 245 -21.47 7.02 -7.73
N ILE A 246 -22.26 7.70 -8.58
CA ILE A 246 -22.52 7.29 -9.97
C ILE A 246 -21.22 7.24 -10.77
N SER A 247 -20.38 8.27 -10.64
CA SER A 247 -19.05 8.27 -11.28
C SER A 247 -18.20 7.09 -10.79
N CYS A 248 -18.11 6.85 -9.49
CA CYS A 248 -17.41 5.69 -8.92
C CYS A 248 -17.94 4.36 -9.47
N TRP A 249 -19.26 4.18 -9.56
CA TRP A 249 -19.87 2.96 -10.10
C TRP A 249 -19.57 2.78 -11.58
N LYS A 250 -19.61 3.86 -12.37
CA LYS A 250 -19.28 3.82 -13.79
C LYS A 250 -17.82 3.41 -14.00
N MET A 251 -16.88 3.99 -13.26
CA MET A 251 -15.46 3.65 -13.35
C MET A 251 -15.19 2.22 -12.91
N ASP A 252 -15.77 1.76 -11.79
CA ASP A 252 -15.60 0.37 -11.34
C ASP A 252 -16.15 -0.63 -12.37
N ARG A 253 -17.31 -0.35 -12.96
CA ARG A 253 -17.88 -1.18 -14.04
C ARG A 253 -17.00 -1.21 -15.29
N GLU A 254 -16.37 -0.10 -15.64
CA GLU A 254 -15.47 -0.01 -16.80
C GLU A 254 -14.15 -0.75 -16.56
N ILE A 255 -13.55 -0.59 -15.37
CA ILE A 255 -12.37 -1.37 -14.95
C ILE A 255 -12.67 -2.87 -15.00
N LYS A 256 -13.77 -3.31 -14.38
CA LYS A 256 -14.17 -4.73 -14.39
C LYS A 256 -14.38 -5.24 -15.80
N ARG A 257 -14.99 -4.44 -16.70
CA ARG A 257 -15.18 -4.82 -18.10
C ARG A 257 -13.84 -5.00 -18.82
N SER A 258 -12.90 -4.08 -18.67
CA SER A 258 -11.58 -4.19 -19.31
C SER A 258 -10.78 -5.38 -18.76
N LEU A 259 -10.82 -5.62 -17.44
CA LEU A 259 -10.20 -6.80 -16.83
C LEU A 259 -10.81 -8.11 -17.33
N MET A 260 -12.14 -8.19 -17.43
CA MET A 260 -12.83 -9.35 -17.98
C MET A 260 -12.39 -9.66 -19.41
N LYS A 261 -12.28 -8.64 -20.27
CA LYS A 261 -11.76 -8.84 -21.64
C LYS A 261 -10.33 -9.37 -21.64
N LEU A 262 -9.46 -8.86 -20.77
CA LEU A 262 -8.06 -9.31 -20.67
C LEU A 262 -7.98 -10.77 -20.19
N ILE A 263 -8.79 -11.13 -19.19
CA ILE A 263 -8.91 -12.51 -18.70
C ILE A 263 -9.43 -13.43 -19.82
N GLU A 264 -10.46 -13.01 -20.55
CA GLU A 264 -11.02 -13.79 -21.67
C GLU A 264 -10.03 -13.99 -22.81
N ARG A 265 -9.27 -12.94 -23.19
CA ARG A 265 -8.20 -13.05 -24.20
C ARG A 265 -7.14 -14.04 -23.75
N ARG A 266 -6.66 -13.92 -22.50
CA ARG A 266 -5.68 -14.85 -21.93
C ARG A 266 -6.17 -16.30 -21.95
N LYS A 267 -7.47 -16.52 -21.70
CA LYS A 267 -8.11 -17.85 -21.75
C LYS A 267 -8.06 -18.46 -23.16
N ILE A 268 -8.21 -17.65 -24.19
CA ILE A 268 -8.14 -18.09 -25.60
C ILE A 268 -6.69 -18.46 -25.94
N ASP A 269 -5.72 -17.63 -25.55
CA ASP A 269 -4.30 -17.88 -25.84
C ASP A 269 -3.77 -19.18 -25.19
N THR A 270 -4.24 -19.51 -23.97
CA THR A 270 -3.85 -20.77 -23.28
C THR A 270 -4.33 -22.02 -24.02
N ARG A 271 -5.41 -21.95 -24.82
CA ARG A 271 -5.90 -23.12 -25.58
C ARG A 271 -4.98 -23.52 -26.72
N GLY A 272 -4.00 -22.69 -27.09
CA GLY A 272 -3.08 -22.93 -28.21
C GLY A 272 -1.73 -23.55 -27.83
N VAL A 273 -1.22 -23.34 -26.61
CA VAL A 273 0.13 -23.78 -26.22
C VAL A 273 0.21 -24.06 -24.71
N LEU A 274 0.10 -25.33 -24.32
CA LEU A 274 0.57 -25.79 -22.99
C LEU A 274 2.07 -26.04 -23.09
N GLN A 275 2.88 -24.99 -22.94
CA GLN A 275 4.32 -25.17 -22.74
C GLN A 275 4.57 -25.39 -21.25
N GLU A 276 4.99 -26.61 -20.88
CA GLU A 276 5.36 -26.98 -19.50
C GLU A 276 6.48 -26.10 -18.91
N ASN A 277 7.22 -25.36 -19.75
CA ASN A 277 8.32 -24.47 -19.38
C ASN A 277 8.02 -22.96 -19.49
N ALA A 278 6.75 -22.56 -19.66
CA ALA A 278 6.39 -21.15 -19.72
C ALA A 278 6.26 -20.52 -18.32
N ALA A 279 6.52 -19.21 -18.22
CA ALA A 279 6.27 -18.46 -16.98
C ALA A 279 4.80 -18.56 -16.58
N LYS A 280 4.54 -18.83 -15.30
CA LYS A 280 3.19 -18.82 -14.74
C LYS A 280 2.80 -17.39 -14.42
N ASP A 281 1.85 -16.85 -15.18
CA ASP A 281 1.18 -15.58 -14.87
C ASP A 281 0.03 -15.78 -13.87
N LEU A 282 -0.40 -14.67 -13.25
CA LEU A 282 -1.44 -14.67 -12.22
C LEU A 282 -2.75 -15.30 -12.73
N VAL A 283 -3.21 -14.85 -13.90
CA VAL A 283 -4.47 -15.32 -14.48
C VAL A 283 -4.39 -16.79 -14.83
N GLY A 284 -3.27 -17.25 -15.38
CA GLY A 284 -3.02 -18.66 -15.69
C GLY A 284 -3.13 -19.58 -14.48
N LEU A 285 -2.62 -19.18 -13.32
CA LEU A 285 -2.74 -19.95 -12.08
C LEU A 285 -4.19 -20.01 -11.57
N MET A 286 -4.89 -18.87 -11.57
CA MET A 286 -6.29 -18.82 -11.11
C MET A 286 -7.28 -19.44 -12.10
N MET A 287 -6.88 -19.73 -13.34
CA MET A 287 -7.69 -20.46 -14.31
C MET A 287 -7.63 -21.97 -14.15
N GLN A 288 -6.66 -22.49 -13.39
CA GLN A 288 -6.52 -23.94 -13.22
C GLN A 288 -7.77 -24.51 -12.54
N PRO A 289 -8.33 -25.64 -13.00
CA PRO A 289 -9.51 -26.23 -12.36
C PRO A 289 -9.34 -26.51 -10.87
N SER A 290 -8.11 -26.85 -10.45
CA SER A 290 -7.74 -27.07 -9.04
C SER A 290 -7.79 -25.82 -8.18
N SER A 291 -7.74 -24.62 -8.79
CA SER A 291 -7.72 -23.37 -8.05
C SER A 291 -9.07 -23.03 -7.42
N ASN A 292 -10.20 -23.52 -7.94
CA ASN A 292 -11.54 -23.17 -7.44
C ASN A 292 -11.80 -21.65 -7.26
N ILE A 293 -11.12 -20.78 -8.02
CA ILE A 293 -11.32 -19.32 -7.96
C ILE A 293 -12.40 -18.92 -8.98
N THR A 294 -13.38 -18.12 -8.54
CA THR A 294 -14.44 -17.62 -9.42
C THR A 294 -13.91 -16.54 -10.35
N VAL A 295 -14.55 -16.35 -11.50
CA VAL A 295 -14.14 -15.29 -12.44
C VAL A 295 -14.23 -13.89 -11.81
N ASP A 296 -15.24 -13.64 -10.98
CA ASP A 296 -15.35 -12.37 -10.24
C ASP A 296 -14.19 -12.18 -9.25
N ASP A 297 -13.80 -13.24 -8.54
CA ASP A 297 -12.64 -13.22 -7.64
C ASP A 297 -11.32 -13.01 -8.41
N MET A 298 -11.18 -13.58 -9.61
CA MET A 298 -10.03 -13.33 -10.48
C MET A 298 -9.93 -11.84 -10.85
N VAL A 299 -11.05 -11.19 -11.18
CA VAL A 299 -11.09 -9.75 -11.50
C VAL A 299 -10.67 -8.92 -10.29
N GLU A 300 -11.18 -9.23 -9.09
CA GLU A 300 -10.80 -8.50 -7.87
C GLU A 300 -9.34 -8.73 -7.46
N GLU A 301 -8.78 -9.92 -7.70
CA GLU A 301 -7.34 -10.16 -7.52
C GLU A 301 -6.49 -9.43 -8.55
N CYS A 302 -6.91 -9.37 -9.82
CA CYS A 302 -6.19 -8.59 -10.82
C CYS A 302 -6.14 -7.11 -10.43
N LYS A 303 -7.25 -6.54 -9.95
CA LYS A 303 -7.26 -5.15 -9.40
C LYS A 303 -6.23 -4.98 -8.29
N THR A 304 -6.13 -5.97 -7.40
CA THR A 304 -5.21 -6.00 -6.25
C THR A 304 -3.76 -5.98 -6.70
N PHE A 305 -3.38 -6.86 -7.62
CA PHE A 305 -2.01 -6.94 -8.12
C PHE A 305 -1.61 -5.71 -8.94
N LEU A 306 -2.51 -5.20 -9.80
CA LEU A 306 -2.25 -3.99 -10.60
C LEU A 306 -2.05 -2.76 -9.71
N PHE A 307 -2.89 -2.59 -8.68
CA PHE A 307 -2.76 -1.49 -7.73
C PHE A 307 -1.45 -1.58 -6.93
N ALA A 308 -1.22 -2.73 -6.31
CA ALA A 308 -0.08 -2.95 -5.43
C ALA A 308 1.25 -2.87 -6.18
N GLY A 309 1.34 -3.53 -7.34
CA GLY A 309 2.58 -3.63 -8.14
C GLY A 309 3.01 -2.32 -8.77
N LYS A 310 2.06 -1.46 -9.17
CA LYS A 310 2.34 -0.17 -9.79
C LYS A 310 2.87 0.86 -8.79
N HIS A 311 2.06 1.20 -7.79
CA HIS A 311 2.31 2.39 -6.98
C HIS A 311 3.50 2.21 -6.02
N THR A 312 3.67 1.03 -5.42
CA THR A 312 4.75 0.78 -4.45
C THR A 312 6.12 0.77 -5.12
N THR A 313 6.24 0.03 -6.23
CA THR A 313 7.50 -0.10 -6.98
C THR A 313 7.91 1.21 -7.64
N SER A 314 6.97 1.94 -8.26
CA SER A 314 7.29 3.24 -8.90
C SER A 314 7.76 4.28 -7.89
N ASN A 315 7.15 4.33 -6.69
CA ASN A 315 7.61 5.21 -5.61
C ASN A 315 9.02 4.84 -5.12
N LEU A 316 9.32 3.55 -4.96
CA LEU A 316 10.67 3.09 -4.58
C LEU A 316 11.72 3.53 -5.61
N LEU A 317 11.46 3.28 -6.90
CA LEU A 317 12.39 3.63 -7.98
C LEU A 317 12.59 5.15 -8.08
N THR A 318 11.49 5.91 -7.94
CA THR A 318 11.51 7.38 -7.95
C THR A 318 12.40 7.92 -6.83
N TRP A 319 12.13 7.54 -5.57
CA TRP A 319 12.90 8.05 -4.45
C TRP A 319 14.34 7.55 -4.44
N THR A 320 14.59 6.32 -4.87
CA THR A 320 15.96 5.81 -5.05
C THR A 320 16.73 6.66 -6.07
N THR A 321 16.09 7.03 -7.18
CA THR A 321 16.73 7.85 -8.22
C THR A 321 17.01 9.27 -7.72
N VAL A 322 16.06 9.87 -7.00
CA VAL A 322 16.25 11.17 -6.33
C VAL A 322 17.41 11.10 -5.33
N LEU A 323 17.46 10.06 -4.50
CA LEU A 323 18.53 9.85 -3.53
C LEU A 323 19.90 9.69 -4.20
N LEU A 324 20.00 8.91 -5.27
CA LEU A 324 21.26 8.77 -6.01
C LEU A 324 21.70 10.08 -6.67
N ALA A 325 20.75 10.89 -7.17
CA ALA A 325 21.06 12.22 -7.70
C ALA A 325 21.54 13.20 -6.62
N MET A 326 20.98 13.11 -5.40
CA MET A 326 21.42 13.90 -4.24
C MET A 326 22.73 13.42 -3.63
N HIS A 327 23.11 12.15 -3.87
CA HIS A 327 24.29 11.50 -3.29
C HIS A 327 25.15 10.80 -4.36
N PRO A 328 25.87 11.57 -5.21
CA PRO A 328 26.61 11.04 -6.36
C PRO A 328 27.64 9.95 -6.02
N GLN A 329 28.21 10.00 -4.81
CA GLN A 329 29.14 8.97 -4.32
C GLN A 329 28.51 7.57 -4.31
N TRP A 330 27.23 7.47 -3.92
CA TRP A 330 26.50 6.20 -3.93
C TRP A 330 26.12 5.78 -5.35
N GLN A 331 25.85 6.74 -6.23
CA GLN A 331 25.61 6.47 -7.65
C GLN A 331 26.85 5.86 -8.32
N VAL A 332 28.04 6.41 -8.06
CA VAL A 332 29.30 5.89 -8.58
C VAL A 332 29.57 4.48 -8.05
N GLN A 333 29.45 4.26 -6.74
CA GLN A 333 29.68 2.94 -6.13
C GLN A 333 28.71 1.87 -6.65
N ALA A 334 27.42 2.21 -6.79
CA ALA A 334 26.43 1.31 -7.37
C ALA A 334 26.77 0.97 -8.82
N ARG A 335 27.20 1.97 -9.61
CA ARG A 335 27.60 1.76 -11.01
C ARG A 335 28.84 0.86 -11.12
N GLU A 336 29.85 1.08 -10.29
CA GLU A 336 31.05 0.25 -10.23
C GLU A 336 30.73 -1.20 -9.84
N GLU A 337 29.84 -1.40 -8.86
CA GLU A 337 29.36 -2.72 -8.48
C GLU A 337 28.66 -3.42 -9.65
N VAL A 338 27.73 -2.73 -10.33
CA VAL A 338 27.02 -3.28 -11.49
C VAL A 338 27.99 -3.66 -12.60
N ILE A 339 28.96 -2.80 -12.95
CA ILE A 339 29.98 -3.10 -13.96
C ILE A 339 30.83 -4.31 -13.55
N ARG A 340 31.26 -4.39 -12.28
CA ARG A 340 32.08 -5.49 -11.78
C ARG A 340 31.33 -6.83 -11.79
N VAL A 341 30.05 -6.83 -11.41
CA VAL A 341 29.25 -8.07 -11.30
C VAL A 341 28.72 -8.51 -12.66
N CYS A 342 28.17 -7.59 -13.45
CA CYS A 342 27.58 -7.91 -14.76
C CYS A 342 28.65 -8.06 -15.86
N GLY A 343 29.81 -7.40 -15.71
CA GLY A 343 30.88 -7.38 -16.70
C GLY A 343 30.47 -6.59 -17.95
N SER A 344 30.83 -7.11 -19.13
CA SER A 344 30.48 -6.51 -20.43
C SER A 344 29.04 -6.83 -20.88
N ARG A 345 28.22 -7.48 -20.05
CA ARG A 345 26.83 -7.80 -20.36
C ARG A 345 25.94 -6.62 -20.00
N ASP A 346 25.12 -6.17 -20.94
CA ASP A 346 24.14 -5.10 -20.68
C ASP A 346 23.01 -5.56 -19.75
N VAL A 347 22.71 -6.85 -19.72
CA VAL A 347 21.59 -7.43 -18.97
C VAL A 347 22.08 -8.27 -17.79
N PRO A 348 21.71 -7.93 -16.54
CA PRO A 348 22.02 -8.76 -15.38
C PRO A 348 21.23 -10.07 -15.40
N THR A 349 21.88 -11.17 -15.04
CA THR A 349 21.20 -12.43 -14.72
C THR A 349 20.72 -12.42 -13.28
N LYS A 350 19.86 -13.38 -12.92
CA LYS A 350 19.43 -13.57 -11.53
C LYS A 350 20.61 -13.72 -10.55
N ASP A 351 21.64 -14.49 -10.95
CA ASP A 351 22.80 -14.75 -10.09
C ASP A 351 23.70 -13.51 -9.96
N ASP A 352 23.54 -12.52 -10.84
CA ASP A 352 24.17 -11.21 -10.71
C ASP A 352 23.41 -10.36 -9.68
N VAL A 353 22.07 -10.32 -9.75
CA VAL A 353 21.22 -9.50 -8.87
C VAL A 353 21.50 -9.80 -7.39
N VAL A 354 21.66 -11.06 -7.01
CA VAL A 354 21.95 -11.45 -5.61
C VAL A 354 23.34 -11.01 -5.13
N LYS A 355 24.24 -10.62 -6.04
CA LYS A 355 25.59 -10.13 -5.72
C LYS A 355 25.66 -8.60 -5.63
N LEU A 356 24.59 -7.88 -6.01
CA LEU A 356 24.52 -6.42 -5.97
C LEU A 356 24.23 -5.91 -4.55
N LYS A 357 25.20 -6.09 -3.65
CA LYS A 357 25.07 -5.75 -2.22
C LYS A 357 24.91 -4.24 -1.99
N THR A 358 25.67 -3.44 -2.70
CA THR A 358 25.61 -1.97 -2.63
C THR A 358 24.27 -1.45 -3.09
N LEU A 359 23.78 -1.95 -4.23
CA LEU A 359 22.45 -1.60 -4.73
C LEU A 359 21.35 -2.04 -3.74
N THR A 360 21.49 -3.22 -3.13
CA THR A 360 20.55 -3.71 -2.11
C THR A 360 20.52 -2.80 -0.88
N MET A 361 21.67 -2.36 -0.39
CA MET A 361 21.77 -1.39 0.72
C MET A 361 21.08 -0.06 0.37
N ILE A 362 21.31 0.45 -0.85
CA ILE A 362 20.68 1.67 -1.35
C ILE A 362 19.16 1.53 -1.38
N LEU A 363 18.62 0.43 -1.92
CA LEU A 363 17.19 0.19 -2.00
C LEU A 363 16.55 0.08 -0.60
N ASN A 364 17.20 -0.61 0.33
CA ASN A 364 16.71 -0.74 1.71
C ASN A 364 16.70 0.60 2.45
N GLU A 365 17.75 1.41 2.29
CA GLU A 365 17.80 2.75 2.88
C GLU A 365 16.79 3.71 2.24
N SER A 366 16.55 3.60 0.93
CA SER A 366 15.45 4.31 0.26
C SER A 366 14.08 3.91 0.82
N LEU A 367 13.82 2.62 1.03
CA LEU A 367 12.57 2.14 1.66
C LEU A 367 12.43 2.59 3.11
N ARG A 368 13.54 2.72 3.84
CA ARG A 368 13.53 3.25 5.20
C ARG A 368 13.11 4.71 5.20
N LEU A 369 13.76 5.57 4.42
CA LEU A 369 13.48 7.01 4.37
C LEU A 369 12.16 7.36 3.67
N TYR A 370 11.77 6.59 2.66
CA TYR A 370 10.61 6.87 1.80
C TYR A 370 9.73 5.62 1.61
N PRO A 371 9.15 5.07 2.69
CA PRO A 371 8.30 3.90 2.59
C PRO A 371 7.00 4.23 1.83
N PRO A 372 6.65 3.46 0.76
CA PRO A 372 5.38 3.69 0.04
C PRO A 372 4.14 3.54 0.93
N THR A 373 4.22 2.71 1.98
CA THR A 373 3.16 2.54 2.98
C THR A 373 3.61 3.16 4.30
N ILE A 374 2.97 4.28 4.68
CA ILE A 374 3.37 5.08 5.84
C ILE A 374 2.88 4.54 7.19
N ALA A 375 1.81 3.74 7.17
CA ALA A 375 1.24 3.07 8.34
C ALA A 375 0.41 1.86 7.92
N ILE A 376 0.28 0.89 8.82
CA ILE A 376 -0.64 -0.25 8.67
C ILE A 376 -1.57 -0.33 9.86
N ILE A 377 -2.76 -0.91 9.65
CA ILE A 377 -3.78 -1.02 10.68
C ILE A 377 -4.11 -2.50 10.91
N ARG A 378 -4.24 -2.87 12.18
CA ARG A 378 -4.82 -4.14 12.63
C ARG A 378 -6.03 -3.88 13.50
N GLN A 379 -6.88 -4.88 13.67
CA GLN A 379 -8.02 -4.82 14.59
C GLN A 379 -7.95 -6.01 15.55
N ALA A 380 -8.20 -5.76 16.83
CA ALA A 380 -8.27 -6.83 17.82
C ALA A 380 -9.54 -7.67 17.61
N LYS A 381 -9.38 -8.99 17.39
CA LYS A 381 -10.50 -9.92 17.18
C LYS A 381 -11.29 -10.20 18.44
N VAL A 382 -10.59 -10.16 19.57
CA VAL A 382 -11.08 -10.44 20.92
C VAL A 382 -10.51 -9.37 21.87
N ASP A 383 -10.94 -9.38 23.12
CA ASP A 383 -10.26 -8.60 24.16
C ASP A 383 -8.88 -9.23 24.38
N VAL A 384 -7.81 -8.45 24.21
CA VAL A 384 -6.43 -8.95 24.26
C VAL A 384 -5.56 -8.12 25.19
N LYS A 385 -4.57 -8.77 25.81
CA LYS A 385 -3.49 -8.08 26.51
C LYS A 385 -2.34 -7.80 25.52
N LEU A 386 -2.00 -6.52 25.37
CA LEU A 386 -0.89 -6.01 24.56
C LEU A 386 0.07 -5.25 25.47
N GLY A 387 1.27 -5.80 25.71
CA GLY A 387 2.12 -5.30 26.80
C GLY A 387 1.35 -5.34 28.12
N ASP A 388 1.26 -4.21 28.83
CA ASP A 388 0.49 -4.08 30.07
C ASP A 388 -0.95 -3.60 29.89
N TYR A 389 -1.39 -3.43 28.64
CA TYR A 389 -2.68 -2.83 28.31
C TYR A 389 -3.71 -3.87 27.87
N ILE A 390 -4.94 -3.69 28.32
CA ILE A 390 -6.12 -4.42 27.84
C ILE A 390 -6.71 -3.65 26.67
N ILE A 391 -6.69 -4.28 25.50
CA ILE A 391 -7.22 -3.78 24.24
C ILE A 391 -8.58 -4.46 23.99
N PRO A 392 -9.70 -3.72 24.03
CA PRO A 392 -11.01 -4.30 23.74
C PRO A 392 -11.14 -4.76 22.30
N ARG A 393 -11.96 -5.79 22.06
CA ARG A 393 -12.35 -6.26 20.74
C ARG A 393 -12.84 -5.12 19.85
N GLY A 394 -12.42 -5.16 18.58
CA GLY A 394 -12.79 -4.17 17.57
C GLY A 394 -11.97 -2.89 17.61
N THR A 395 -11.09 -2.71 18.61
CA THR A 395 -10.14 -1.60 18.65
C THR A 395 -9.18 -1.70 17.47
N GLU A 396 -8.99 -0.59 16.75
CA GLU A 396 -8.01 -0.49 15.69
C GLU A 396 -6.64 -0.12 16.26
N LEU A 397 -5.58 -0.79 15.80
CA LEU A 397 -4.19 -0.57 16.18
C LEU A 397 -3.43 -0.07 14.96
N SER A 398 -2.90 1.14 15.02
CA SER A 398 -2.13 1.78 13.95
C SER A 398 -0.65 1.68 14.24
N ILE A 399 0.12 1.12 13.30
CA ILE A 399 1.56 0.99 13.38
C ILE A 399 2.17 2.02 12.43
N PRO A 400 2.82 3.09 12.95
CA PRO A 400 3.28 4.21 12.16
C PRO A 400 4.65 3.93 11.52
N ILE A 401 4.67 3.12 10.45
CA ILE A 401 5.90 2.69 9.74
C ILE A 401 6.85 3.85 9.46
N LEU A 402 6.35 4.94 8.87
CA LEU A 402 7.19 6.10 8.55
C LEU A 402 7.82 6.71 9.81
N ALA A 403 7.09 6.78 10.92
CA ALA A 403 7.65 7.33 12.15
C ALA A 403 8.74 6.44 12.73
N LEU A 404 8.50 5.12 12.77
CA LEU A 404 9.45 4.13 13.25
C LEU A 404 10.74 4.12 12.41
N HIS A 405 10.61 4.30 11.10
CA HIS A 405 11.76 4.38 10.20
C HIS A 405 12.59 5.65 10.39
N HIS A 406 12.00 6.74 10.93
CA HIS A 406 12.68 8.01 11.22
C HIS A 406 13.01 8.19 12.72
N ASP A 407 12.74 7.18 13.55
CA ASP A 407 12.96 7.25 14.98
C ASP A 407 14.47 7.21 15.30
N GLN A 408 14.98 8.27 15.92
CA GLN A 408 16.39 8.37 16.31
C GLN A 408 16.76 7.41 17.46
N ALA A 409 15.79 6.98 18.27
CA ALA A 409 16.04 5.98 19.30
C ALA A 409 16.30 4.59 18.68
N ILE A 410 15.72 4.32 17.50
CA ILE A 410 15.88 3.04 16.78
C ILE A 410 17.07 3.12 15.81
N TRP A 411 17.20 4.21 15.06
CA TRP A 411 18.15 4.34 13.94
C TRP A 411 19.37 5.22 14.24
N GLY A 412 19.47 5.76 15.45
CA GLY A 412 20.54 6.67 15.87
C GLY A 412 20.32 8.13 15.46
N SER A 413 21.26 8.99 15.85
CA SER A 413 21.18 10.45 15.59
C SER A 413 21.06 10.80 14.10
N ASN A 414 21.65 9.99 13.23
CA ASN A 414 21.63 10.14 11.78
C ASN A 414 20.43 9.44 11.10
N ALA A 415 19.33 9.15 11.82
CA ALA A 415 18.12 8.54 11.26
C ALA A 415 17.54 9.30 10.05
N ASN A 416 17.77 10.61 9.96
CA ASN A 416 17.29 11.44 8.84
C ASN A 416 18.35 11.65 7.73
N GLU A 417 19.45 10.90 7.77
CA GLU A 417 20.48 10.91 6.72
C GLU A 417 20.33 9.68 5.82
N PHE A 418 20.71 9.82 4.55
CA PHE A 418 20.83 8.68 3.64
C PHE A 418 22.16 7.97 3.88
N TYR A 419 22.12 6.88 4.63
CA TYR A 419 23.29 6.09 5.01
C TYR A 419 23.09 4.59 4.73
N PRO A 420 23.27 4.16 3.46
CA PRO A 420 23.15 2.76 3.04
C PRO A 420 23.90 1.69 3.87
N PRO A 421 25.11 1.94 4.43
CA PRO A 421 25.86 0.94 5.18
C PRO A 421 25.15 0.36 6.40
N ARG A 422 24.04 0.96 6.87
CA ARG A 422 23.18 0.35 7.90
C ARG A 422 22.70 -1.05 7.53
N PHE A 423 22.59 -1.33 6.24
CA PHE A 423 22.13 -2.59 5.68
C PHE A 423 23.26 -3.47 5.15
N SER A 424 24.50 -3.29 5.63
CA SER A 424 25.66 -4.07 5.17
C SER A 424 25.72 -5.50 5.71
N GLY A 425 24.87 -5.82 6.71
CA GLY A 425 24.84 -7.09 7.44
C GLY A 425 24.08 -8.21 6.76
#